data_AF-A0A1S9CYE7-F1
#
_entry.id   AF-A0A1S9CYE7-F1
#
_cell.length_a   1.000
_cell.length_b   1.000
_cell.length_c   1.000
_cell.angle_alpha   90.00
_cell.angle_beta   90.00
_cell.angle_gamma   90.00
#
_symmetry.space_group_name_H-M   'P 1'
#
loop_
_entity.id
_entity.type
_entity.pdbx_description
1 polymer ?
#
loop_
_entity_poly.entity_id
_entity_poly.type
_entity_poly.pdbx_seq_one_letter_code
_entity_poly.pdbx_strand_id
1 'polypeptide(L)'
;MYSCLYEGWVRHRRYAPRAHAFRYRLFMLYLDLDELDTVFRGRWLWSTRRPALAWFRRADYLGDARVPLKQAVLDRVEQATGRRPRGPVRLLTHLRYCGHCMNPVSFYYCFDETGERVDTVVAEITNTPWGERHAYVLPVDPDQRVLHFRFDKRLHVSPFMAMDLNYD
;
A
#
# COMPACT_ATOMS: atom_id res chain seq x y z
N MET A 1 -16.98 11.21 2.58
CA MET A 1 -16.49 9.83 2.49
C MET A 1 -15.50 9.78 1.34
N TYR A 2 -14.23 9.56 1.63
CA TYR A 2 -13.14 9.54 0.63
C TYR A 2 -12.81 8.13 0.16
N SER A 3 -13.15 7.11 0.95
CA SER A 3 -12.88 5.72 0.61
C SER A 3 -13.65 5.27 -0.65
N CYS A 4 -12.96 4.59 -1.56
CA CYS A 4 -13.51 4.12 -2.84
C CYS A 4 -12.80 2.87 -3.37
N LEU A 5 -13.28 2.35 -4.50
CA LEU A 5 -12.66 1.26 -5.24
C LEU A 5 -12.00 1.83 -6.49
N TYR A 6 -10.72 1.55 -6.67
CA TYR A 6 -10.03 1.76 -7.94
C TYR A 6 -10.09 0.48 -8.76
N GLU A 7 -10.55 0.58 -9.99
CA GLU A 7 -10.53 -0.51 -10.96
C GLU A 7 -9.55 -0.23 -12.08
N GLY A 8 -8.91 -1.28 -12.58
CA GLY A 8 -7.94 -1.15 -13.65
C GLY A 8 -7.49 -2.49 -14.19
N TRP A 9 -6.31 -2.47 -14.80
CA TRP A 9 -5.73 -3.64 -15.43
C TRP A 9 -4.26 -3.73 -15.08
N VAL A 10 -3.81 -4.93 -14.76
CA VAL A 10 -2.38 -5.23 -14.64
C VAL A 10 -1.97 -6.00 -15.88
N ARG A 11 -0.85 -5.60 -16.49
CA ARG A 11 -0.23 -6.31 -17.60
C ARG A 11 1.16 -6.75 -17.19
N HIS A 12 1.39 -8.06 -17.21
CA HIS A 12 2.70 -8.64 -17.05
C HIS A 12 3.28 -8.92 -18.43
N ARG A 13 4.56 -8.60 -18.63
CA ARG A 13 5.28 -8.88 -19.87
C ARG A 13 6.71 -9.29 -19.53
N ARG A 14 7.08 -10.48 -19.98
CA ARG A 14 8.44 -11.01 -19.97
C ARG A 14 8.95 -11.04 -21.41
N TYR A 15 10.10 -10.45 -21.66
CA TYR A 15 10.68 -10.37 -23.01
C TYR A 15 11.62 -11.54 -23.32
N ALA A 16 12.31 -12.07 -22.32
CA ALA A 16 13.26 -13.18 -22.45
C ALA A 16 13.10 -14.19 -21.29
N PRO A 17 13.46 -15.48 -21.49
CA PRO A 17 13.97 -16.08 -22.73
C PRO A 17 12.88 -16.33 -23.79
N ARG A 18 11.61 -16.40 -23.39
CA ARG A 18 10.46 -16.43 -24.31
C ARG A 18 9.52 -15.26 -24.00
N ALA A 19 9.03 -14.62 -25.06
CA ALA A 19 8.05 -13.55 -24.94
C ALA A 19 6.74 -14.12 -24.37
N HIS A 20 6.36 -13.65 -23.19
CA HIS A 20 5.08 -13.97 -22.56
C HIS A 20 4.44 -12.69 -22.05
N ALA A 21 3.17 -12.51 -22.36
CA ALA A 21 2.40 -11.38 -21.84
C ALA A 21 1.00 -11.85 -21.46
N PHE A 22 0.49 -11.35 -20.35
CA PHE A 22 -0.89 -11.55 -19.94
C PHE A 22 -1.41 -10.28 -19.26
N ARG A 23 -2.71 -10.06 -19.38
CA ARG A 23 -3.40 -8.91 -18.81
C ARG A 23 -4.66 -9.39 -18.10
N TYR A 24 -4.92 -8.87 -16.91
CA TYR A 24 -6.11 -9.19 -16.15
C TYR A 24 -6.66 -7.96 -15.44
N ARG A 25 -7.95 -8.00 -15.10
CA ARG A 25 -8.61 -6.94 -14.33
C ARG A 25 -8.11 -6.99 -12.89
N LEU A 26 -7.92 -5.82 -12.32
CA LEU A 26 -7.56 -5.62 -10.93
C LEU A 26 -8.54 -4.61 -10.34
N PHE A 27 -8.84 -4.75 -9.05
CA PHE A 27 -9.34 -3.65 -8.25
C PHE A 27 -8.52 -3.53 -6.96
N MET A 28 -8.39 -2.32 -6.45
CA MET A 28 -7.78 -2.03 -5.16
C MET A 28 -8.72 -1.15 -4.34
N LEU A 29 -8.69 -1.31 -3.02
CA LEU A 29 -9.42 -0.41 -2.14
C LEU A 29 -8.55 0.79 -1.85
N TYR A 30 -9.14 1.98 -1.99
CA TYR A 30 -8.62 3.21 -1.43
C TYR A 30 -9.41 3.52 -0.17
N LEU A 31 -8.75 3.49 0.98
CA LEU A 31 -9.35 3.65 2.29
C LEU A 31 -8.78 4.89 2.96
N ASP A 32 -9.64 5.81 3.37
CA ASP A 32 -9.25 6.80 4.35
C ASP A 32 -9.14 6.13 5.72
N LEU A 33 -7.98 6.24 6.37
CA LEU A 33 -7.74 5.53 7.62
C LEU A 33 -8.61 6.06 8.77
N ASP A 34 -9.10 7.30 8.68
CA ASP A 34 -10.05 7.85 9.65
C ASP A 34 -11.48 7.32 9.45
N GLU A 35 -11.76 6.66 8.31
CA GLU A 35 -13.08 6.10 7.97
C GLU A 35 -13.22 4.60 8.30
N LEU A 36 -12.15 3.91 8.74
CA LEU A 36 -12.12 2.45 8.89
C LEU A 36 -13.22 1.85 9.78
N ASP A 37 -13.68 2.59 10.79
CA ASP A 37 -14.76 2.13 11.68
C ASP A 37 -16.15 2.17 11.04
N THR A 38 -16.30 2.93 9.97
CA THR A 38 -17.60 3.21 9.35
C THR A 38 -17.69 2.77 7.89
N VAL A 39 -16.55 2.56 7.22
CA VAL A 39 -16.44 2.31 5.78
C VAL A 39 -17.27 1.12 5.27
N PHE A 40 -17.47 0.09 6.11
CA PHE A 40 -18.24 -1.11 5.75
C PHE A 40 -19.57 -1.25 6.51
N ARG A 41 -20.10 -0.16 7.09
CA ARG A 41 -21.43 -0.18 7.70
C ARG A 41 -22.47 -0.64 6.69
N GLY A 42 -23.34 -1.57 7.10
CA GLY A 42 -24.36 -2.18 6.24
C GLY A 42 -23.84 -3.24 5.24
N ARG A 43 -22.54 -3.54 5.19
CA ARG A 43 -21.96 -4.53 4.27
C ARG A 43 -21.47 -5.76 5.02
N TRP A 44 -22.34 -6.75 5.22
CA TRP A 44 -22.03 -7.92 6.05
C TRP A 44 -20.91 -8.83 5.51
N LEU A 45 -20.63 -8.79 4.20
CA LEU A 45 -19.52 -9.50 3.54
C LEU A 45 -18.17 -8.79 3.70
N TRP A 46 -18.14 -7.56 4.22
CA TRP A 46 -16.96 -6.72 4.35
C TRP A 46 -16.76 -6.34 5.82
N SER A 47 -15.53 -6.36 6.31
CA SER A 47 -15.28 -6.01 7.71
C SER A 47 -13.88 -5.50 7.97
N THR A 48 -13.76 -4.61 8.95
CA THR A 48 -12.50 -4.16 9.55
C THR A 48 -12.23 -4.81 10.91
N ARG A 49 -13.21 -5.54 11.48
CA ARG A 49 -13.15 -6.03 12.87
C ARG A 49 -13.18 -7.55 13.00
N ARG A 50 -13.87 -8.24 12.10
CA ARG A 50 -14.05 -9.69 12.14
C ARG A 50 -13.73 -10.33 10.80
N PRO A 51 -13.40 -11.64 10.77
CA PRO A 51 -13.31 -12.38 9.52
C PRO A 51 -14.60 -12.23 8.69
N ALA A 52 -14.43 -11.94 7.41
CA ALA A 52 -15.49 -11.76 6.43
C ALA A 52 -14.94 -12.13 5.03
N LEU A 53 -15.80 -12.11 4.01
CA LEU A 53 -15.38 -12.41 2.63
C LEU A 53 -14.30 -11.43 2.16
N ALA A 54 -14.46 -10.14 2.46
CA ALA A 54 -13.46 -9.09 2.31
C ALA A 54 -13.09 -8.55 3.70
N TRP A 55 -11.88 -8.84 4.18
CA TRP A 55 -11.47 -8.54 5.54
C TRP A 55 -10.23 -7.66 5.57
N PHE A 56 -10.38 -6.46 6.11
CA PHE A 56 -9.27 -5.62 6.54
C PHE A 56 -8.80 -6.12 7.91
N ARG A 57 -7.64 -6.76 7.93
CA ARG A 57 -6.99 -7.24 9.15
C ARG A 57 -5.80 -6.34 9.46
N ARG A 58 -5.85 -5.62 10.59
CA ARG A 58 -4.79 -4.69 11.01
C ARG A 58 -3.37 -5.30 10.97
N ALA A 59 -3.22 -6.58 11.32
CA ALA A 59 -1.93 -7.29 11.33
C ALA A 59 -1.30 -7.51 9.94
N ASP A 60 -2.04 -7.29 8.86
CA ASP A 60 -1.52 -7.44 7.49
C ASP A 60 -0.76 -6.22 6.99
N TYR A 61 -0.81 -5.12 7.74
CA TYR A 61 -0.32 -3.81 7.35
C TYR A 61 0.80 -3.33 8.27
N LEU A 62 1.44 -2.24 7.88
CA LEU A 62 2.60 -1.63 8.51
C LEU A 62 2.55 -1.55 10.04
N GLY A 63 3.67 -1.91 10.67
CA GLY A 63 3.91 -1.73 12.10
C GLY A 63 3.20 -2.73 13.01
N ASP A 64 3.24 -2.46 14.32
CA ASP A 64 2.59 -3.31 15.33
C ASP A 64 1.06 -3.27 15.18
N ALA A 65 0.44 -4.44 15.13
CA ALA A 65 -1.01 -4.59 15.02
C ALA A 65 -1.80 -4.00 16.20
N ARG A 66 -1.15 -3.77 17.34
CA ARG A 66 -1.74 -3.13 18.53
C ARG A 66 -1.83 -1.60 18.38
N VAL A 67 -1.04 -1.02 17.49
CA VAL A 67 -1.03 0.43 17.21
C VAL A 67 -1.98 0.71 16.05
N PRO A 68 -2.83 1.75 16.12
CA PRO A 68 -3.66 2.17 14.99
C PRO A 68 -2.81 2.37 13.71
N LEU A 69 -3.30 1.91 12.56
CA LEU A 69 -2.50 1.90 11.32
C LEU A 69 -2.04 3.30 10.92
N LYS A 70 -2.91 4.31 11.03
CA LYS A 70 -2.56 5.71 10.77
C LYS A 70 -1.37 6.16 11.61
N GLN A 71 -1.41 5.88 12.91
CA GLN A 71 -0.33 6.21 13.83
C GLN A 71 0.99 5.54 13.43
N ALA A 72 0.96 4.23 13.13
CA ALA A 72 2.15 3.49 12.72
C ALA A 72 2.78 4.03 11.42
N VAL A 73 1.96 4.50 10.47
CA VAL A 73 2.43 5.14 9.23
C VAL A 73 3.08 6.49 9.54
N LEU A 74 2.41 7.34 10.32
CA LEU A 74 2.95 8.66 10.69
C LEU A 74 4.26 8.54 11.46
N ASP A 75 4.35 7.60 12.40
CA ASP A 75 5.58 7.31 13.16
C ASP A 75 6.69 6.85 12.23
N ARG A 76 6.39 6.01 11.23
CA ARG A 76 7.37 5.56 10.24
C ARG A 76 7.87 6.72 9.38
N VAL A 77 7.00 7.62 8.95
CA VAL A 77 7.39 8.81 8.17
C VAL A 77 8.27 9.72 9.02
N GLU A 78 7.87 10.03 10.24
CA GLU A 78 8.63 10.88 11.15
C GLU A 78 10.02 10.30 11.45
N GLN A 79 10.13 8.99 11.67
CA GLN A 79 11.41 8.30 11.85
C GLN A 79 12.34 8.42 10.64
N ALA A 80 11.79 8.42 9.42
CA ALA A 80 12.58 8.43 8.19
C ALA A 80 12.93 9.84 7.71
N THR A 81 12.07 10.83 7.95
CA THR A 81 12.21 12.20 7.39
C THR A 81 12.48 13.26 8.46
N GLY A 82 12.29 12.94 9.74
CA GLY A 82 12.30 13.90 10.85
C GLY A 82 11.08 14.83 10.88
N ARG A 83 10.09 14.63 9.99
CA ARG A 83 8.87 15.46 9.91
C ARG A 83 7.64 14.57 9.95
N ARG A 84 6.70 14.92 10.83
CA ARG A 84 5.42 14.22 10.96
C ARG A 84 4.35 14.88 10.08
N PRO A 85 3.74 14.16 9.11
CA PRO A 85 2.59 14.65 8.37
C PRO A 85 1.43 14.95 9.32
N ARG A 86 0.66 16.01 9.02
CA ARG A 86 -0.48 16.45 9.86
C ARG A 86 -1.84 16.12 9.26
N GLY A 87 -1.89 15.78 7.98
CA GLY A 87 -3.11 15.51 7.26
C GLY A 87 -3.69 14.10 7.44
N PRO A 88 -4.74 13.80 6.66
CA PRO A 88 -5.26 12.44 6.56
C PRO A 88 -4.22 11.50 5.94
N VAL A 89 -4.35 10.22 6.28
CA VAL A 89 -3.58 9.15 5.65
C VAL A 89 -4.55 8.26 4.92
N ARG A 90 -4.33 8.07 3.61
CA ARG A 90 -5.19 7.23 2.76
C ARG A 90 -4.39 6.07 2.20
N LEU A 91 -4.99 4.89 2.18
CA LEU A 91 -4.34 3.63 1.89
C LEU A 91 -4.91 3.03 0.61
N LEU A 92 -4.05 2.77 -0.38
CA LEU A 92 -4.38 1.96 -1.55
C LEU A 92 -3.83 0.54 -1.38
N THR A 93 -4.71 -0.47 -1.32
CA THR A 93 -4.31 -1.84 -0.96
C THR A 93 -5.28 -2.93 -1.40
N HIS A 94 -4.85 -4.19 -1.29
CA HIS A 94 -5.74 -5.34 -1.20
C HIS A 94 -6.08 -5.70 0.26
N LEU A 95 -7.30 -6.20 0.46
CA LEU A 95 -7.74 -6.85 1.70
C LEU A 95 -7.47 -8.35 1.63
N ARG A 96 -7.79 -9.06 2.73
CA ARG A 96 -7.98 -10.51 2.65
C ARG A 96 -9.28 -10.82 1.92
N TYR A 97 -9.21 -11.69 0.93
CA TYR A 97 -10.37 -12.24 0.24
C TYR A 97 -10.46 -13.74 0.51
N CYS A 98 -11.59 -14.20 1.04
CA CYS A 98 -11.79 -15.60 1.44
C CYS A 98 -10.67 -16.12 2.38
N GLY A 99 -10.18 -15.26 3.29
CA GLY A 99 -9.10 -15.58 4.22
C GLY A 99 -7.67 -15.48 3.64
N HIS A 100 -7.53 -15.39 2.32
CA HIS A 100 -6.23 -15.30 1.65
C HIS A 100 -5.81 -13.84 1.42
N CYS A 101 -4.53 -13.52 1.63
CA CYS A 101 -3.96 -12.19 1.44
C CYS A 101 -2.92 -12.21 0.31
N MET A 102 -3.32 -11.82 -0.90
CA MET A 102 -2.37 -11.47 -1.96
C MET A 102 -2.28 -9.96 -2.04
N ASN A 103 -1.36 -9.38 -1.26
CA ASN A 103 -1.14 -7.95 -1.22
C ASN A 103 0.36 -7.66 -1.42
N PRO A 104 0.84 -7.57 -2.67
CA PRO A 104 2.26 -7.39 -2.95
C PRO A 104 2.76 -6.02 -2.49
N VAL A 105 1.88 -5.01 -2.52
CA VAL A 105 2.21 -3.64 -2.12
C VAL A 105 1.00 -2.92 -1.54
N SER A 106 1.25 -2.16 -0.47
CA SER A 106 0.33 -1.17 0.09
C SER A 106 0.95 0.22 -0.03
N PHE A 107 0.19 1.17 -0.56
CA PHE A 107 0.61 2.57 -0.65
C PHE A 107 -0.16 3.41 0.37
N TYR A 108 0.56 4.08 1.25
CA TYR A 108 0.02 5.04 2.20
C TYR A 108 0.34 6.45 1.72
N TYR A 109 -0.68 7.19 1.32
CA TYR A 109 -0.58 8.60 0.94
C TYR A 109 -0.81 9.45 2.19
N CYS A 110 0.25 10.10 2.66
CA CYS A 110 0.18 11.06 3.74
C CYS A 110 -0.03 12.45 3.14
N PHE A 111 -1.17 13.05 3.44
CA PHE A 111 -1.51 14.37 2.94
C PHE A 111 -1.01 15.48 3.87
N ASP A 112 -0.95 16.68 3.32
CA ASP A 112 -0.80 17.92 4.07
C ASP A 112 -2.01 18.19 4.99
N GLU A 113 -1.90 19.19 5.85
CA GLU A 113 -2.96 19.54 6.81
C GLU A 113 -4.30 19.88 6.13
N THR A 114 -4.26 20.39 4.89
CA THR A 114 -5.46 20.69 4.11
C THR A 114 -6.14 19.44 3.54
N GLY A 115 -5.39 18.36 3.35
CA GLY A 115 -5.87 17.12 2.73
C GLY A 115 -5.90 17.19 1.19
N GLU A 116 -5.34 18.23 0.58
CA GLU A 116 -5.36 18.48 -0.86
C GLU A 116 -4.11 17.95 -1.55
N ARG A 117 -2.95 18.01 -0.88
CA ARG A 117 -1.65 17.64 -1.47
C ARG A 117 -1.04 16.46 -0.73
N VAL A 118 -0.38 15.57 -1.49
CA VAL A 118 0.36 14.46 -0.91
C VAL A 118 1.75 14.96 -0.53
N ASP A 119 2.09 14.90 0.75
CA ASP A 119 3.41 15.29 1.28
C ASP A 119 4.40 14.13 1.21
N THR A 120 3.93 12.91 1.45
CA THR A 120 4.78 11.72 1.52
C THR A 120 3.99 10.48 1.15
N VAL A 121 4.61 9.61 0.37
CA VAL A 121 4.08 8.27 0.08
C VAL A 121 4.91 7.25 0.85
N VAL A 122 4.26 6.33 1.55
CA VAL A 122 4.93 5.14 2.09
C VAL A 122 4.52 3.94 1.24
N ALA A 123 5.48 3.29 0.60
CA ALA A 123 5.27 2.07 -0.16
C ALA A 123 5.74 0.86 0.67
N GLU A 124 4.79 0.14 1.25
CA GLU A 124 5.05 -1.12 1.96
C GLU A 124 4.97 -2.28 0.98
N ILE A 125 6.11 -2.90 0.71
CA ILE A 125 6.23 -4.08 -0.13
C ILE A 125 6.25 -5.31 0.77
N THR A 126 5.37 -6.27 0.47
CA THR A 126 5.35 -7.58 1.13
C THR A 126 5.88 -8.63 0.17
N ASN A 127 6.94 -9.31 0.57
CA ASN A 127 7.54 -10.39 -0.18
C ASN A 127 6.78 -11.70 0.11
N THR A 128 5.94 -12.14 -0.81
CA THR A 128 5.30 -13.46 -0.76
C THR A 128 6.13 -14.48 -1.55
N PRO A 129 6.43 -15.69 -1.03
CA PRO A 129 5.90 -16.30 0.20
C PRO A 129 6.71 -16.08 1.48
N TRP A 130 7.89 -15.44 1.41
CA TRP A 130 8.84 -15.37 2.54
C TRP A 130 8.40 -14.50 3.73
N GLY A 131 7.37 -13.68 3.57
CA GLY A 131 6.74 -12.91 4.65
C GLY A 131 7.50 -11.66 5.08
N GLU A 132 8.64 -11.37 4.46
CA GLU A 132 9.39 -10.13 4.70
C GLU A 132 8.59 -8.92 4.22
N ARG A 133 8.63 -7.83 5.00
CA ARG A 133 8.00 -6.56 4.65
C ARG A 133 9.02 -5.44 4.75
N HIS A 134 8.97 -4.52 3.80
CA HIS A 134 9.79 -3.32 3.83
C HIS A 134 8.96 -2.13 3.40
N ALA A 135 9.12 -1.02 4.12
CA ALA A 135 8.40 0.21 3.82
C ALA A 135 9.38 1.29 3.38
N TYR A 136 9.25 1.71 2.12
CA TYR A 136 9.99 2.83 1.57
C TYR A 136 9.21 4.11 1.86
N VAL A 137 9.87 5.08 2.50
CA VAL A 137 9.29 6.41 2.74
C VAL A 137 9.78 7.33 1.64
N LEU A 138 8.85 7.89 0.89
CA LEU A 138 9.08 8.63 -0.35
C LEU A 138 8.49 10.05 -0.19
N PRO A 139 9.27 11.02 0.32
CA PRO A 139 8.85 12.41 0.37
C PRO A 139 8.53 12.91 -1.02
N VAL A 140 7.41 13.61 -1.17
CA VAL A 140 6.96 14.14 -2.45
C VAL A 140 7.46 15.57 -2.61
N ASP A 141 8.05 15.86 -3.77
CA ASP A 141 8.33 17.24 -4.17
C ASP A 141 7.01 17.92 -4.60
N PRO A 142 6.60 19.04 -3.96
CA PRO A 142 5.33 19.70 -4.27
C PRO A 142 5.25 20.25 -5.70
N ASP A 143 6.37 20.40 -6.40
CA ASP A 143 6.42 20.88 -7.78
C ASP A 143 6.32 19.74 -8.82
N GLN A 144 6.39 18.48 -8.38
CA GLN A 144 6.23 17.32 -9.25
C GLN A 144 4.76 16.96 -9.48
N ARG A 145 4.30 17.10 -10.73
CA ARG A 145 2.97 16.61 -11.15
C ARG A 145 2.89 15.08 -11.29
N VAL A 146 4.02 14.43 -11.58
CA VAL A 146 4.13 12.97 -11.69
C VAL A 146 5.15 12.54 -10.66
N LEU A 147 4.73 11.69 -9.73
CA LEU A 147 5.60 11.14 -8.71
C LEU A 147 6.48 10.06 -9.33
N HIS A 148 7.78 10.32 -9.38
CA HIS A 148 8.76 9.37 -9.89
C HIS A 148 9.85 9.16 -8.85
N PHE A 149 10.05 7.90 -8.44
CA PHE A 149 10.97 7.54 -7.37
C PHE A 149 11.92 6.45 -7.84
N ARG A 150 13.22 6.71 -7.72
CA ARG A 150 14.27 5.71 -7.93
C ARG A 150 14.93 5.39 -6.60
N PHE A 151 14.99 4.10 -6.25
CA PHE A 151 15.67 3.66 -5.04
C PHE A 151 16.18 2.23 -5.17
N ASP A 152 17.22 1.92 -4.41
CA ASP A 152 17.84 0.59 -4.41
C ASP A 152 16.86 -0.45 -3.87
N LYS A 153 16.77 -1.59 -4.56
CA LYS A 153 15.96 -2.72 -4.13
C LYS A 153 16.57 -3.34 -2.87
N ARG A 154 15.87 -3.21 -1.75
CA ARG A 154 16.29 -3.79 -0.45
C ARG A 154 15.61 -5.12 -0.10
N LEU A 155 14.74 -5.63 -0.98
CA LEU A 155 14.01 -6.88 -0.78
C LEU A 155 14.16 -7.84 -1.96
N HIS A 156 14.30 -9.13 -1.66
CA HIS A 156 14.34 -10.19 -2.65
C HIS A 156 12.92 -10.53 -3.16
N VAL A 157 12.28 -9.64 -3.92
CA VAL A 157 10.88 -9.83 -4.37
C VAL A 157 10.67 -10.87 -5.48
N SER A 158 11.73 -11.51 -5.96
CA SER A 158 11.65 -12.57 -6.97
C SER A 158 12.92 -13.42 -6.95
N PRO A 159 12.80 -14.77 -6.90
CA PRO A 159 13.93 -15.68 -6.95
C PRO A 159 14.63 -15.71 -8.32
N PHE A 160 14.04 -15.03 -9.32
CA PHE A 160 14.56 -14.94 -10.68
C PHE A 160 15.17 -13.57 -11.01
N MET A 161 15.18 -12.63 -10.06
CA MET A 161 15.72 -11.29 -10.27
C MET A 161 16.80 -11.00 -9.23
N ALA A 162 18.01 -10.70 -9.70
CA ALA A 162 19.14 -10.36 -8.85
C ALA A 162 18.82 -9.22 -7.86
N MET A 163 19.57 -9.16 -6.76
CA MET A 163 19.45 -8.08 -5.77
C MET A 163 19.93 -6.74 -6.32
N ASP A 164 20.90 -6.75 -7.23
CA ASP A 164 21.46 -5.56 -7.88
C ASP A 164 20.52 -5.03 -8.98
N LEU A 165 19.34 -4.59 -8.57
CA LEU A 165 18.36 -3.93 -9.41
C LEU A 165 17.82 -2.70 -8.70
N ASN A 166 17.55 -1.65 -9.46
CA ASN A 166 16.91 -0.44 -8.94
C ASN A 166 15.40 -0.55 -9.16
N TYR A 167 14.62 -0.06 -8.20
CA TYR A 167 13.24 0.31 -8.48
C TYR A 167 13.25 1.66 -9.20
N ASP A 168 12.44 1.76 -10.27
CA ASP A 168 12.26 2.93 -11.13
C ASP A 168 10.76 3.14 -11.38
#